data_AF-A0A358MA86-F1
#
_entry.id   AF-A0A358MA86-F1
#
_cell.length_a   1.000
_cell.length_b   1.000
_cell.length_c   1.000
_cell.angle_alpha   90.00
_cell.angle_beta   90.00
_cell.angle_gamma   90.00
#
_symmetry.space_group_name_H-M   'P 1'
#
loop_
_entity.id
_entity.type
_entity.pdbx_description
1 polymer ?
#
loop_
_entity_poly.entity_id
_entity_poly.type
_entity_poly.pdbx_seq_one_letter_code
_entity_poly.pdbx_strand_id
1 'polypeptide(L)'
;EGGQTPQICFLTGDNEGRLESHMKRLLRTVYSEKNYSKYEELFFLWEGKPLIFGNTANLSDEMKQTLENFTVRGCWAWQDRDGYWSWLQEVKYNEETGEYYMDPGRDPDGNFEQLAVAMGHHPSTSKGRSFVKGVQPNNGKNDFEFSSDTARLGLGFASQFELAIELDPQVIMITGWNEWIAGLPRDPSYTHFANTDVDGYMYIDQFNPEFSRDGEPMKLRDGVGFGDNYYYQMVDYIRKFKGIDSEELAGGQTAIDIHGELSQWDGVSPEFRDTIGDVEFRNEPSYDLEIRYINNSGRNDFDYAKVSQDDDFVYFLVKTVNPIVVSDGTNWMNLYIDLDQSHETGWEGYDYVINRARSETHADIEKFSNNSWEAEKIGEAEYVLGSDYMVLKLDKRDLGLMSGEIINFDFKWSDHSTTDGNVMEFMDLGDTAPNDRFNFRYLARSEGGSGLSTTAVIAIIVCAAALILTVSVIIIFKRVGKNG
;
A
#
# COMPACT_ATOMS: atom_id res chain seq x y z
N GLU A 1 13.23 10.38 -6.85
CA GLU A 1 11.95 9.65 -6.80
C GLU A 1 11.16 9.86 -8.09
N GLY A 2 11.19 8.86 -8.99
CA GLY A 2 10.78 8.99 -10.39
C GLY A 2 9.53 8.18 -10.78
N GLY A 3 8.61 7.95 -9.83
CA GLY A 3 7.31 7.35 -10.12
C GLY A 3 6.34 8.31 -10.83
N GLN A 4 5.14 7.84 -11.16
CA GLN A 4 4.09 8.72 -11.67
C GLN A 4 3.75 9.77 -10.61
N THR A 5 3.98 11.04 -10.93
CA THR A 5 3.70 12.13 -10.00
C THR A 5 2.20 12.19 -9.66
N PRO A 6 1.82 12.26 -8.37
CA PRO A 6 0.42 12.41 -7.99
C PRO A 6 -0.20 13.67 -8.59
N GLN A 7 -1.45 13.55 -9.01
CA GLN A 7 -2.25 14.71 -9.39
C GLN A 7 -2.73 15.46 -8.14
N ILE A 8 -2.97 16.76 -8.29
CA ILE A 8 -3.35 17.68 -7.24
C ILE A 8 -4.74 18.27 -7.49
N CYS A 9 -5.48 18.47 -6.41
CA CYS A 9 -6.73 19.21 -6.34
C CYS A 9 -6.66 20.16 -5.14
N PHE A 10 -7.28 21.34 -5.23
CA PHE A 10 -7.29 22.29 -4.12
C PHE A 10 -8.63 22.27 -3.38
N LEU A 11 -8.56 22.09 -2.06
CA LEU A 11 -9.69 22.29 -1.15
C LEU A 11 -9.65 23.70 -0.57
N THR A 12 -10.66 24.50 -0.90
CA THR A 12 -10.89 25.81 -0.28
C THR A 12 -11.89 25.65 0.87
N GLY A 13 -11.71 26.40 1.96
CA GLY A 13 -12.57 26.25 3.14
C GLY A 13 -14.05 26.50 2.84
N ASP A 14 -14.95 25.91 3.64
CA ASP A 14 -16.40 25.88 3.37
C ASP A 14 -17.17 27.15 3.82
N ASN A 15 -16.46 28.22 4.20
CA ASN A 15 -17.10 29.48 4.56
C ASN A 15 -17.41 30.34 3.32
N GLU A 16 -18.49 31.11 3.36
CA GLU A 16 -18.87 32.01 2.27
C GLU A 16 -17.74 32.97 1.88
N GLY A 17 -17.54 33.17 0.57
CA GLY A 17 -16.49 34.03 0.02
C GLY A 17 -15.05 33.48 0.10
N ARG A 18 -14.80 32.36 0.81
CA ARG A 18 -13.46 31.75 0.87
C ARG A 18 -12.99 31.23 -0.47
N LEU A 19 -13.88 30.54 -1.21
CA LEU A 19 -13.59 30.01 -2.53
C LEU A 19 -13.10 31.12 -3.47
N GLU A 20 -13.84 32.23 -3.58
CA GLU A 20 -13.44 33.35 -4.44
C GLU A 20 -12.07 33.94 -4.05
N SER A 21 -11.85 34.16 -2.75
CA SER A 21 -10.58 34.70 -2.24
C SER A 21 -9.39 33.79 -2.58
N HIS A 22 -9.55 32.48 -2.40
CA HIS A 22 -8.51 31.49 -2.67
C HIS A 22 -8.30 31.30 -4.17
N MET A 23 -9.37 31.24 -4.96
CA MET A 23 -9.29 31.18 -6.43
C MET A 23 -8.56 32.39 -7.00
N LYS A 24 -8.83 33.60 -6.51
CA LYS A 24 -8.07 34.80 -6.89
C LYS A 24 -6.56 34.65 -6.65
N ARG A 25 -6.15 33.91 -5.61
CA ARG A 25 -4.74 33.60 -5.37
C ARG A 25 -4.24 32.54 -6.36
N LEU A 26 -4.96 31.44 -6.53
CA LEU A 26 -4.59 30.34 -7.42
C LEU A 26 -4.44 30.79 -8.89
N LEU A 27 -5.35 31.65 -9.37
CA LEU A 27 -5.31 32.25 -10.72
C LEU A 27 -4.07 33.16 -10.94
N ARG A 28 -3.48 33.70 -9.87
CA ARG A 28 -2.22 34.47 -9.95
C ARG A 28 -0.98 33.60 -9.72
N THR A 29 -1.17 32.34 -9.30
CA THR A 29 -0.09 31.41 -8.99
C THR A 29 -0.17 30.18 -9.88
N VAL A 30 -0.83 29.12 -9.42
CA VAL A 30 -0.84 27.78 -10.03
C VAL A 30 -1.58 27.79 -11.37
N TYR A 31 -2.74 28.43 -11.43
CA TYR A 31 -3.58 28.55 -12.64
C TYR A 31 -3.29 29.83 -13.46
N SER A 32 -2.18 30.52 -13.21
CA SER A 32 -1.82 31.69 -14.02
C SER A 32 -1.34 31.28 -15.40
N GLU A 33 -1.57 32.10 -16.43
CA GLU A 33 -1.11 31.83 -17.81
C GLU A 33 0.38 31.46 -17.87
N LYS A 34 1.21 32.13 -17.06
CA LYS A 34 2.66 31.88 -16.97
C LYS A 34 2.99 30.47 -16.46
N ASN A 35 2.19 29.94 -15.54
CA ASN A 35 2.48 28.68 -14.84
C ASN A 35 1.58 27.53 -15.30
N TYR A 36 0.54 27.77 -16.10
CA TYR A 36 -0.43 26.75 -16.47
C TYR A 36 0.23 25.57 -17.16
N SER A 37 0.98 25.80 -18.24
CA SER A 37 1.68 24.73 -18.98
C SER A 37 2.78 24.02 -18.18
N LYS A 38 3.17 24.58 -17.02
CA LYS A 38 4.12 23.94 -16.10
C LYS A 38 3.43 22.95 -15.17
N TYR A 39 2.15 23.17 -14.86
CA TYR A 39 1.42 22.41 -13.85
C TYR A 39 0.21 21.66 -14.39
N GLU A 40 -0.14 21.82 -15.67
CA GLU A 40 -1.36 21.25 -16.26
C GLU A 40 -1.43 19.72 -16.15
N GLU A 41 -0.30 19.04 -16.31
CA GLU A 41 -0.16 17.59 -16.11
C GLU A 41 -0.44 17.12 -14.69
N LEU A 42 -0.28 18.02 -13.70
CA LEU A 42 -0.52 17.72 -12.30
C LEU A 42 -1.98 17.92 -11.90
N PHE A 43 -2.83 18.56 -12.70
CA PHE A 43 -4.20 18.82 -12.25
C PHE A 43 -5.05 17.55 -12.29
N PHE A 44 -5.67 17.22 -11.16
CA PHE A 44 -6.68 16.17 -11.13
C PHE A 44 -7.91 16.66 -11.89
N LEU A 45 -8.23 15.98 -12.99
CA LEU A 45 -9.36 16.32 -13.85
C LEU A 45 -10.57 15.47 -13.44
N TRP A 46 -11.68 16.15 -13.17
CA TRP A 46 -12.99 15.52 -12.98
C TRP A 46 -13.93 16.06 -14.04
N GLU A 47 -14.66 15.19 -14.75
CA GLU A 47 -15.55 15.59 -15.86
C GLU A 47 -14.82 16.41 -16.96
N GLY A 48 -13.53 16.14 -17.16
CA GLY A 48 -12.69 16.79 -18.17
C GLY A 48 -12.15 18.17 -17.80
N LYS A 49 -12.37 18.66 -16.57
CA LYS A 49 -11.85 19.95 -16.09
C LYS A 49 -11.13 19.80 -14.74
N PRO A 50 -10.22 20.71 -14.37
CA PRO A 50 -9.60 20.68 -13.05
C PRO A 50 -10.66 20.74 -11.94
N LEU A 51 -10.57 19.83 -10.98
CA LEU A 51 -11.44 19.80 -9.81
C LEU A 51 -11.02 20.89 -8.80
N ILE A 52 -12.00 21.60 -8.26
CA ILE A 52 -11.81 22.53 -7.14
C ILE A 52 -12.89 22.28 -6.10
N PHE A 53 -12.49 22.17 -4.83
CA PHE A 53 -13.45 22.12 -3.74
C PHE A 53 -13.69 23.50 -3.11
N GLY A 54 -14.94 23.88 -2.91
CA GLY A 54 -15.28 25.09 -2.17
C GLY A 54 -16.75 25.46 -2.15
N ASN A 55 -17.11 26.30 -1.19
CA ASN A 55 -18.45 26.84 -1.06
C ASN A 55 -18.72 27.90 -2.15
N THR A 56 -19.76 27.68 -2.95
CA THR A 56 -20.15 28.55 -4.08
C THR A 56 -21.14 29.65 -3.71
N ALA A 57 -21.51 29.79 -2.43
CA ALA A 57 -22.38 30.87 -1.97
C ALA A 57 -21.71 32.24 -2.13
N ASN A 58 -22.52 33.22 -2.53
CA ASN A 58 -22.15 34.65 -2.60
C ASN A 58 -20.93 34.98 -3.47
N LEU A 59 -20.69 34.20 -4.53
CA LEU A 59 -19.67 34.50 -5.55
C LEU A 59 -20.07 35.70 -6.42
N SER A 60 -19.09 36.52 -6.78
CA SER A 60 -19.22 37.52 -7.85
C SER A 60 -19.49 36.86 -9.21
N ASP A 61 -20.15 37.59 -10.12
CA ASP A 61 -20.47 37.06 -11.45
C ASP A 61 -19.20 36.76 -12.27
N GLU A 62 -18.14 37.55 -12.09
CA GLU A 62 -16.81 37.28 -12.66
C GLU A 62 -16.25 35.94 -12.20
N MET A 63 -16.38 35.63 -10.90
CA MET A 63 -15.91 34.35 -10.36
C MET A 63 -16.76 33.18 -10.85
N LYS A 64 -18.09 33.33 -10.94
CA LYS A 64 -18.97 32.31 -11.53
C LYS A 64 -18.55 31.96 -12.96
N GLN A 65 -18.31 32.98 -13.79
CA GLN A 65 -17.82 32.78 -15.16
C GLN A 65 -16.45 32.09 -15.19
N THR A 66 -15.56 32.47 -14.28
CA THR A 66 -14.23 31.83 -14.17
C THR A 66 -14.34 30.34 -13.84
N LEU A 67 -15.25 29.98 -12.92
CA LEU A 67 -15.48 28.61 -12.49
C LEU A 67 -16.12 27.71 -13.56
N GLU A 68 -16.61 28.26 -14.67
CA GLU A 68 -17.05 27.44 -15.82
C GLU A 68 -15.89 26.62 -16.43
N ASN A 69 -14.63 27.03 -16.20
CA ASN A 69 -13.43 26.28 -16.62
C ASN A 69 -13.02 25.17 -15.63
N PHE A 70 -13.74 25.03 -14.52
CA PHE A 70 -13.47 24.07 -13.46
C PHE A 70 -14.65 23.12 -13.28
N THR A 71 -14.37 21.97 -12.67
CA THR A 71 -15.40 21.16 -12.05
C THR A 71 -15.42 21.51 -10.57
N VAL A 72 -16.57 21.98 -10.08
CA VAL A 72 -16.70 22.49 -8.70
C VAL A 72 -17.54 21.52 -7.89
N ARG A 73 -17.05 21.18 -6.70
CA ARG A 73 -17.82 20.51 -5.65
C ARG A 73 -17.64 21.28 -4.35
N GLY A 74 -18.65 21.35 -3.50
CA GLY A 74 -18.41 21.65 -2.09
C GLY A 74 -17.68 20.47 -1.43
N CYS A 75 -16.93 20.73 -0.37
CA CYS A 75 -16.34 19.65 0.42
C CYS A 75 -16.19 20.04 1.88
N TRP A 76 -16.83 19.28 2.77
CA TRP A 76 -16.68 19.43 4.22
C TRP A 76 -16.93 18.10 4.94
N ALA A 77 -16.85 18.07 6.27
CA ALA A 77 -17.17 16.86 7.03
C ALA A 77 -18.69 16.65 7.09
N TRP A 78 -19.11 15.37 7.06
CA TRP A 78 -20.49 14.90 7.25
C TRP A 78 -21.52 15.58 6.32
N GLN A 79 -21.19 15.68 5.03
CA GLN A 79 -22.07 16.30 4.05
C GLN A 79 -23.02 15.26 3.44
N ASP A 80 -24.31 15.62 3.38
CA ASP A 80 -25.36 14.86 2.71
C ASP A 80 -26.25 15.84 1.92
N ARG A 81 -25.70 16.43 0.87
CA ARG A 81 -26.41 17.37 -0.02
C ARG A 81 -25.81 17.39 -1.41
N ASP A 82 -26.62 17.78 -2.39
CA ASP A 82 -26.20 17.80 -3.78
C ASP A 82 -25.11 18.87 -4.02
N GLY A 83 -24.19 18.55 -4.92
CA GLY A 83 -23.01 19.35 -5.23
C GLY A 83 -21.92 19.31 -4.17
N TYR A 84 -22.02 18.45 -3.15
CA TYR A 84 -21.05 18.33 -2.07
C TYR A 84 -20.49 16.91 -1.94
N TRP A 85 -19.19 16.85 -1.69
CA TRP A 85 -18.48 15.66 -1.26
C TRP A 85 -18.16 15.74 0.23
N SER A 86 -17.96 14.60 0.86
CA SER A 86 -17.48 14.53 2.24
C SER A 86 -15.96 14.32 2.24
N TRP A 87 -15.21 15.02 3.10
CA TRP A 87 -13.82 14.62 3.40
C TRP A 87 -13.71 13.74 4.65
N LEU A 88 -14.75 13.73 5.48
CA LEU A 88 -14.86 12.85 6.64
C LEU A 88 -16.33 12.49 6.83
N GLN A 89 -16.61 11.23 7.11
CA GLN A 89 -17.95 10.75 7.41
C GLN A 89 -17.92 9.51 8.31
N GLU A 90 -19.09 8.98 8.64
CA GLU A 90 -19.26 7.84 9.54
C GLU A 90 -20.15 6.79 8.90
N VAL A 91 -19.91 5.52 9.24
CA VAL A 91 -20.85 4.43 8.93
C VAL A 91 -22.07 4.57 9.84
N LYS A 92 -23.25 4.67 9.23
CA LYS A 92 -24.54 4.79 9.92
C LYS A 92 -25.36 3.53 9.75
N TYR A 93 -26.32 3.33 10.64
CA TYR A 93 -27.27 2.22 10.57
C TYR A 93 -28.66 2.75 10.23
N ASN A 94 -29.32 2.15 9.23
CA ASN A 94 -30.70 2.44 8.91
C ASN A 94 -31.61 1.42 9.59
N GLU A 95 -32.39 1.86 10.59
CA GLU A 95 -33.29 0.97 11.34
C GLU A 95 -34.43 0.40 10.49
N GLU A 96 -34.85 1.09 9.42
CA GLU A 96 -35.95 0.65 8.56
C GLU A 96 -35.52 -0.47 7.61
N THR A 97 -34.32 -0.37 7.04
CA THR A 97 -33.78 -1.38 6.11
C THR A 97 -32.96 -2.46 6.83
N GLY A 98 -32.44 -2.16 8.02
CA GLY A 98 -31.53 -3.04 8.75
C GLY A 98 -30.11 -3.06 8.18
N GLU A 99 -29.74 -2.06 7.38
CA GLU A 99 -28.48 -2.02 6.64
C GLU A 99 -27.59 -0.85 7.11
N TYR A 100 -26.27 -1.06 6.97
CA TYR A 100 -25.30 0.00 7.17
C TYR A 100 -25.12 0.81 5.89
N TYR A 101 -24.92 2.12 6.02
CA TYR A 101 -24.71 3.02 4.89
C TYR A 101 -23.73 4.15 5.24
N MET A 102 -23.29 4.87 4.22
CA MET A 102 -22.52 6.11 4.31
C MET A 102 -23.22 7.16 3.46
N ASP A 103 -23.17 8.42 3.88
CA ASP A 103 -23.79 9.49 3.10
C ASP A 103 -23.04 9.65 1.76
N PRO A 104 -23.74 9.65 0.61
CA PRO A 104 -23.08 9.76 -0.67
C PRO A 104 -22.63 11.21 -0.93
N GLY A 105 -21.38 11.38 -1.36
CA GLY A 105 -20.94 12.57 -2.05
C GLY A 105 -21.60 12.64 -3.42
N ARG A 106 -22.27 13.76 -3.72
CA ARG A 106 -23.10 13.93 -4.92
C ARG A 106 -22.66 15.10 -5.79
N ASP A 107 -22.87 14.96 -7.09
CA ASP A 107 -22.80 16.09 -8.02
C ASP A 107 -23.99 17.05 -7.81
N PRO A 108 -24.01 18.23 -8.47
CA PRO A 108 -25.12 19.18 -8.34
C PRO A 108 -26.49 18.67 -8.79
N ASP A 109 -26.54 17.60 -9.60
CA ASP A 109 -27.77 16.98 -10.09
C ASP A 109 -28.24 15.82 -9.16
N GLY A 110 -27.48 15.52 -8.11
CA GLY A 110 -27.78 14.49 -7.12
C GLY A 110 -27.25 13.10 -7.47
N ASN A 111 -26.40 12.96 -8.48
CA ASN A 111 -25.79 11.67 -8.83
C ASN A 111 -24.68 11.32 -7.84
N PHE A 112 -24.60 10.04 -7.46
CA PHE A 112 -23.58 9.53 -6.56
C PHE A 112 -22.20 9.47 -7.23
N GLU A 113 -21.20 10.05 -6.58
CA GLU A 113 -19.83 10.10 -7.10
C GLU A 113 -18.81 9.56 -6.11
N GLN A 114 -18.95 9.89 -4.83
CA GLN A 114 -17.83 9.81 -3.89
C GLN A 114 -18.23 9.29 -2.52
N LEU A 115 -17.32 8.55 -1.88
CA LEU A 115 -17.33 8.30 -0.45
C LEU A 115 -15.98 8.67 0.17
N ALA A 116 -16.00 9.11 1.42
CA ALA A 116 -14.80 9.33 2.23
C ALA A 116 -14.65 8.24 3.29
N VAL A 117 -13.39 7.86 3.52
CA VAL A 117 -12.96 6.97 4.59
C VAL A 117 -11.83 7.66 5.35
N ALA A 118 -11.74 7.45 6.65
CA ALA A 118 -10.71 8.08 7.47
C ALA A 118 -9.94 7.05 8.29
N MET A 119 -8.62 7.28 8.45
CA MET A 119 -7.78 6.44 9.33
C MET A 119 -8.25 6.50 10.79
N GLY A 120 -8.75 7.66 11.21
CA GLY A 120 -9.36 7.88 12.51
C GLY A 120 -10.27 9.12 12.49
N HIS A 121 -11.10 9.26 13.52
CA HIS A 121 -11.97 10.43 13.72
C HIS A 121 -11.33 11.42 14.71
N HIS A 122 -12.13 12.13 15.52
CA HIS A 122 -11.62 13.19 16.38
C HIS A 122 -11.57 12.79 17.86
N PRO A 123 -10.47 13.08 18.57
CA PRO A 123 -10.40 12.98 20.04
C PRO A 123 -11.54 13.75 20.73
N SER A 124 -11.92 14.90 20.16
CA SER A 124 -12.99 15.78 20.66
C SER A 124 -14.36 15.12 20.78
N THR A 125 -14.64 14.11 19.95
CA THR A 125 -15.90 13.37 19.96
C THR A 125 -15.75 12.02 20.65
N SER A 126 -14.59 11.74 21.26
CA SER A 126 -14.19 10.40 21.74
C SER A 126 -14.47 9.32 20.68
N LYS A 127 -14.11 9.60 19.42
CA LYS A 127 -14.15 8.62 18.32
C LYS A 127 -12.76 8.55 17.71
N GLY A 128 -12.19 7.37 17.70
CA GLY A 128 -10.82 7.10 17.26
C GLY A 128 -10.77 6.10 16.13
N ARG A 129 -9.59 5.51 15.92
CA ARG A 129 -9.34 4.51 14.87
C ARG A 129 -10.10 3.20 15.08
N SER A 130 -10.55 2.94 16.31
CA SER A 130 -11.33 1.76 16.66
C SER A 130 -12.84 1.97 16.60
N PHE A 131 -13.31 3.14 16.14
CA PHE A 131 -14.74 3.43 15.96
C PHE A 131 -15.32 2.60 14.81
N VAL A 132 -16.15 1.61 15.13
CA VAL A 132 -16.77 0.69 14.16
C VAL A 132 -18.28 0.75 14.30
N LYS A 133 -18.98 1.08 13.21
CA LYS A 133 -20.45 0.94 13.09
C LYS A 133 -21.24 1.53 14.28
N GLY A 134 -20.83 2.72 14.72
CA GLY A 134 -21.48 3.45 15.81
C GLY A 134 -20.92 3.18 17.21
N VAL A 135 -19.90 2.33 17.34
CA VAL A 135 -19.33 1.92 18.63
C VAL A 135 -17.86 2.30 18.72
N GLN A 136 -17.51 3.10 19.73
CA GLN A 136 -16.13 3.33 20.16
C GLN A 136 -15.83 2.43 21.37
N PRO A 137 -14.77 1.60 21.33
CA PRO A 137 -14.27 0.92 22.52
C PRO A 137 -13.82 1.91 23.60
N ASN A 138 -14.13 1.61 24.86
CA ASN A 138 -13.67 2.35 26.03
C ASN A 138 -13.10 1.38 27.05
N ASN A 139 -11.83 1.55 27.42
CA ASN A 139 -11.14 0.64 28.34
C ASN A 139 -11.53 0.85 29.83
N GLY A 140 -12.28 1.91 30.14
CA GLY A 140 -12.78 2.25 31.47
C GLY A 140 -11.74 2.76 32.46
N LYS A 141 -10.52 3.08 32.00
CA LYS A 141 -9.39 3.45 32.86
C LYS A 141 -9.15 4.95 32.97
N ASN A 142 -9.85 5.78 32.19
CA ASN A 142 -9.63 7.23 32.11
C ASN A 142 -8.14 7.57 31.85
N ASP A 143 -7.50 6.79 30.99
CA ASP A 143 -6.07 6.90 30.65
C ASP A 143 -5.88 7.33 29.19
N PHE A 144 -6.87 8.03 28.63
CA PHE A 144 -6.92 8.47 27.24
C PHE A 144 -6.84 7.33 26.21
N GLU A 145 -7.11 6.08 26.61
CA GLU A 145 -6.89 4.88 25.80
C GLU A 145 -5.42 4.56 25.50
N PHE A 146 -4.46 5.11 26.26
CA PHE A 146 -3.04 4.74 26.09
C PHE A 146 -2.77 3.27 26.39
N SER A 147 -3.60 2.61 27.21
CA SER A 147 -3.50 1.16 27.45
C SER A 147 -4.45 0.32 26.61
N SER A 148 -5.13 0.91 25.62
CA SER A 148 -5.87 0.16 24.61
C SER A 148 -4.92 -0.46 23.59
N ASP A 149 -5.23 -1.67 23.13
CA ASP A 149 -4.49 -2.38 22.09
C ASP A 149 -5.24 -2.39 20.74
N THR A 150 -6.41 -1.76 20.65
CA THR A 150 -7.26 -1.80 19.45
C THR A 150 -6.81 -0.82 18.37
N ALA A 151 -6.20 0.29 18.77
CA ALA A 151 -5.68 1.34 17.89
C ALA A 151 -4.78 0.81 16.78
N ARG A 152 -3.98 -0.23 17.05
CA ARG A 152 -3.05 -0.80 16.07
C ARG A 152 -3.72 -1.67 15.02
N LEU A 153 -4.99 -2.03 15.18
CA LEU A 153 -5.67 -3.04 14.35
C LEU A 153 -6.32 -2.48 13.09
N GLY A 154 -6.56 -1.17 13.01
CA GLY A 154 -7.18 -0.54 11.83
C GLY A 154 -8.67 -0.86 11.62
N LEU A 155 -9.38 -1.26 12.69
CA LEU A 155 -10.76 -1.75 12.60
C LEU A 155 -11.74 -0.72 12.01
N GLY A 156 -11.66 0.54 12.42
CA GLY A 156 -12.54 1.60 11.92
C GLY A 156 -12.24 1.96 10.47
N PHE A 157 -10.98 1.97 10.07
CA PHE A 157 -10.57 2.19 8.68
C PHE A 157 -11.08 1.07 7.78
N ALA A 158 -10.81 -0.19 8.14
CA ALA A 158 -11.30 -1.37 7.44
C ALA A 158 -12.83 -1.35 7.29
N SER A 159 -13.56 -1.13 8.38
CA SER A 159 -15.04 -1.14 8.34
C SER A 159 -15.63 -0.06 7.42
N GLN A 160 -14.99 1.10 7.29
CA GLN A 160 -15.43 2.15 6.37
C GLN A 160 -15.11 1.79 4.92
N PHE A 161 -13.90 1.27 4.68
CA PHE A 161 -13.42 0.95 3.32
C PHE A 161 -14.14 -0.25 2.72
N GLU A 162 -14.37 -1.32 3.50
CA GLU A 162 -15.14 -2.48 3.05
C GLU A 162 -16.53 -2.08 2.58
N LEU A 163 -17.24 -1.26 3.37
CA LEU A 163 -18.56 -0.74 2.98
C LEU A 163 -18.46 0.20 1.76
N ALA A 164 -17.42 1.03 1.68
CA ALA A 164 -17.22 1.89 0.52
C ALA A 164 -17.02 1.08 -0.77
N ILE A 165 -16.27 -0.02 -0.73
CA ILE A 165 -16.11 -0.92 -1.89
C ILE A 165 -17.46 -1.57 -2.26
N GLU A 166 -18.24 -2.02 -1.29
CA GLU A 166 -19.58 -2.59 -1.54
C GLU A 166 -20.53 -1.59 -2.22
N LEU A 167 -20.42 -0.31 -1.86
CA LEU A 167 -21.23 0.77 -2.42
C LEU A 167 -20.77 1.26 -3.80
N ASP A 168 -19.56 0.87 -4.25
CA ASP A 168 -19.02 1.12 -5.59
C ASP A 168 -19.07 2.61 -6.04
N PRO A 169 -18.50 3.57 -5.27
CA PRO A 169 -18.37 4.95 -5.72
C PRO A 169 -17.35 5.06 -6.86
N GLN A 170 -17.45 6.15 -7.63
CA GLN A 170 -16.42 6.47 -8.62
C GLN A 170 -15.12 6.97 -7.96
N VAL A 171 -15.22 7.55 -6.76
CA VAL A 171 -14.09 8.08 -5.98
C VAL A 171 -14.19 7.66 -4.52
N ILE A 172 -13.09 7.13 -3.98
CA ILE A 172 -12.89 7.03 -2.53
C ILE A 172 -11.84 8.05 -2.12
N MET A 173 -12.22 8.98 -1.23
CA MET A 173 -11.30 9.92 -0.59
C MET A 173 -10.81 9.31 0.72
N ILE A 174 -9.50 9.12 0.85
CA ILE A 174 -8.86 8.71 2.09
C ILE A 174 -8.37 9.97 2.80
N THR A 175 -8.82 10.18 4.03
CA THR A 175 -8.36 11.30 4.85
C THR A 175 -7.57 10.81 6.05
N GLY A 176 -6.46 11.51 6.33
CA GLY A 176 -5.62 11.23 7.48
C GLY A 176 -4.27 10.64 7.09
N TRP A 177 -3.44 11.43 6.43
CA TRP A 177 -2.07 11.06 6.05
C TRP A 177 -1.16 12.28 6.20
N ASN A 178 -0.04 12.14 6.89
CA ASN A 178 0.92 13.19 7.20
C ASN A 178 0.31 14.37 7.99
N GLU A 179 -0.45 14.06 9.03
CA GLU A 179 -1.00 15.08 9.92
C GLU A 179 -0.28 15.08 11.28
N TRP A 180 0.58 16.09 11.49
CA TRP A 180 1.54 16.13 12.61
C TRP A 180 1.26 17.18 13.69
N ILE A 181 0.13 17.89 13.62
CA ILE A 181 -0.18 18.98 14.55
C ILE A 181 -1.43 18.66 15.35
N ALA A 182 -1.32 18.82 16.66
CA ALA A 182 -2.43 18.76 17.59
C ALA A 182 -2.76 20.16 18.12
N GLY A 183 -4.00 20.61 17.93
CA GLY A 183 -4.47 21.84 18.57
C GLY A 183 -4.79 21.60 20.05
N LEU A 184 -4.36 22.49 20.96
CA LEU A 184 -4.69 22.44 22.40
C LEU A 184 -5.55 23.65 22.82
N PRO A 185 -6.83 23.72 22.42
CA PRO A 185 -7.72 24.74 22.96
C PRO A 185 -8.00 24.52 24.45
N ARG A 186 -8.30 25.62 25.14
CA ARG A 186 -8.72 25.63 26.54
C ARG A 186 -10.04 26.34 26.67
N ASP A 187 -11.00 25.67 27.29
CA ASP A 187 -12.32 26.20 27.60
C ASP A 187 -12.92 25.39 28.76
N PRO A 188 -13.48 26.02 29.82
CA PRO A 188 -14.07 25.30 30.95
C PRO A 188 -15.20 24.33 30.59
N SER A 189 -15.82 24.47 29.42
CA SER A 189 -16.84 23.52 28.92
C SER A 189 -16.26 22.18 28.47
N TYR A 190 -14.95 22.08 28.25
CA TYR A 190 -14.28 20.83 27.92
C TYR A 190 -14.09 20.00 29.19
N THR A 191 -15.02 19.08 29.41
CA THR A 191 -15.01 18.19 30.58
C THR A 191 -14.65 16.75 30.24
N HIS A 192 -14.59 16.40 28.96
CA HIS A 192 -14.35 15.04 28.51
C HIS A 192 -13.81 15.02 27.06
N PHE A 193 -12.77 14.23 26.78
CA PHE A 193 -12.34 13.87 25.43
C PHE A 193 -11.52 12.58 25.46
N ALA A 194 -11.40 11.87 24.34
CA ALA A 194 -10.62 10.63 24.26
C ALA A 194 -10.96 9.63 25.39
N ASN A 195 -12.26 9.41 25.62
CA ASN A 195 -12.80 8.55 26.67
C ASN A 195 -12.36 8.90 28.10
N THR A 196 -11.89 10.13 28.35
CA THR A 196 -11.30 10.53 29.62
C THR A 196 -11.84 11.88 30.08
N ASP A 197 -12.18 11.96 31.37
CA ASP A 197 -12.60 13.20 32.01
C ASP A 197 -11.41 14.18 32.14
N VAL A 198 -11.67 15.44 31.86
CA VAL A 198 -10.67 16.51 31.86
C VAL A 198 -11.21 17.79 32.48
N ASP A 199 -10.32 18.73 32.79
CA ASP A 199 -10.67 20.02 33.38
C ASP A 199 -10.21 21.16 32.47
N GLY A 200 -11.04 21.48 31.47
CA GLY A 200 -10.94 22.73 30.72
C GLY A 200 -9.96 22.72 29.55
N TYR A 201 -9.57 21.55 29.04
CA TYR A 201 -8.70 21.42 27.87
C TYR A 201 -9.06 20.20 27.02
N MET A 202 -8.68 20.24 25.75
CA MET A 202 -8.78 19.09 24.85
C MET A 202 -7.70 19.16 23.79
N TYR A 203 -7.33 18.02 23.20
CA TYR A 203 -6.55 18.01 21.96
C TYR A 203 -7.47 17.80 20.76
N ILE A 204 -7.16 18.45 19.64
CA ILE A 204 -7.86 18.30 18.36
C ILE A 204 -6.91 17.59 17.38
N ASP A 205 -7.50 16.75 16.53
CA ASP A 205 -6.89 16.00 15.42
C ASP A 205 -5.89 14.89 15.80
N GLN A 206 -4.79 15.21 16.49
CA GLN A 206 -3.62 14.32 16.61
C GLN A 206 -3.15 14.12 18.05
N PHE A 207 -3.84 13.30 18.85
CA PHE A 207 -3.54 13.19 20.28
C PHE A 207 -2.68 11.97 20.66
N ASN A 208 -3.11 10.76 20.30
CA ASN A 208 -2.43 9.51 20.63
C ASN A 208 -2.78 8.41 19.61
N PRO A 209 -2.27 7.17 19.74
CA PRO A 209 -2.55 6.12 18.75
C PRO A 209 -4.03 5.78 18.54
N GLU A 210 -4.92 5.97 19.52
CA GLU A 210 -6.34 5.72 19.29
C GLU A 210 -7.03 6.95 18.67
N PHE A 211 -6.68 8.15 19.13
CA PHE A 211 -7.31 9.40 18.75
C PHE A 211 -6.37 10.29 17.93
N SER A 212 -5.94 9.74 16.80
CA SER A 212 -5.14 10.40 15.76
C SER A 212 -5.73 10.04 14.41
N ARG A 213 -5.74 10.99 13.49
CA ARG A 213 -6.14 10.73 12.11
C ARG A 213 -4.97 10.35 11.22
N ASP A 214 -3.74 10.42 11.69
CA ASP A 214 -2.59 10.13 10.84
C ASP A 214 -2.54 8.63 10.47
N GLY A 215 -1.89 8.29 9.37
CA GLY A 215 -1.75 6.89 8.91
C GLY A 215 -0.30 6.53 8.57
N GLU A 216 0.65 7.44 8.76
CA GLU A 216 2.05 7.21 8.36
C GLU A 216 2.69 6.14 9.24
N PRO A 217 3.53 5.25 8.66
CA PRO A 217 4.27 4.28 9.45
C PRO A 217 5.04 4.93 10.60
N MET A 218 4.99 4.31 11.77
CA MET A 218 5.65 4.82 12.97
C MET A 218 6.42 3.73 13.71
N LYS A 219 7.55 4.10 14.32
CA LYS A 219 8.26 3.20 15.24
C LYS A 219 7.37 2.87 16.44
N LEU A 220 7.38 1.61 16.85
CA LEU A 220 6.76 1.19 18.11
C LEU A 220 7.66 1.66 19.26
N ARG A 221 7.15 2.56 20.09
CA ARG A 221 7.88 3.08 21.26
C ARG A 221 7.31 2.47 22.52
N ASP A 222 8.10 1.68 23.24
CA ASP A 222 7.67 1.02 24.48
C ASP A 222 6.38 0.19 24.31
N GLY A 223 6.18 -0.41 23.13
CA GLY A 223 4.96 -1.16 22.78
C GLY A 223 3.76 -0.32 22.34
N VAL A 224 3.91 1.00 22.25
CA VAL A 224 2.86 1.94 21.83
C VAL A 224 3.07 2.35 20.37
N GLY A 225 2.01 2.26 19.56
CA GLY A 225 2.00 2.61 18.14
C GLY A 225 1.32 1.55 17.29
N PHE A 226 1.41 1.69 15.97
CA PHE A 226 0.77 0.77 15.01
C PHE A 226 1.71 0.25 13.92
N GLY A 227 3.01 0.56 14.00
CA GLY A 227 3.96 0.15 12.97
C GLY A 227 3.57 0.75 11.63
N ASP A 228 3.42 -0.12 10.64
CA ASP A 228 3.02 0.15 9.26
C ASP A 228 1.63 -0.40 8.92
N ASN A 229 0.85 -0.86 9.91
CA ASN A 229 -0.40 -1.58 9.64
C ASN A 229 -1.38 -0.76 8.78
N TYR A 230 -1.53 0.54 9.06
CA TYR A 230 -2.42 1.41 8.28
C TYR A 230 -1.95 1.62 6.84
N TYR A 231 -0.64 1.67 6.62
CA TYR A 231 -0.07 1.76 5.28
C TYR A 231 -0.41 0.51 4.45
N TYR A 232 -0.20 -0.69 5.00
CA TYR A 232 -0.51 -1.92 4.28
C TYR A 232 -2.02 -2.17 4.11
N GLN A 233 -2.85 -1.80 5.08
CA GLN A 233 -4.30 -1.81 4.90
C GLN A 233 -4.74 -0.87 3.79
N MET A 234 -4.17 0.34 3.74
CA MET A 234 -4.45 1.30 2.68
C MET A 234 -4.06 0.72 1.31
N VAL A 235 -2.88 0.13 1.19
CA VAL A 235 -2.41 -0.51 -0.04
C VAL A 235 -3.35 -1.62 -0.48
N ASP A 236 -3.74 -2.53 0.43
CA ASP A 236 -4.67 -3.63 0.14
C ASP A 236 -6.02 -3.12 -0.39
N TYR A 237 -6.64 -2.16 0.30
CA TYR A 237 -7.92 -1.61 -0.12
C TYR A 237 -7.85 -0.81 -1.41
N ILE A 238 -6.78 -0.03 -1.63
CA ILE A 238 -6.57 0.67 -2.91
C ILE A 238 -6.47 -0.33 -4.06
N ARG A 239 -5.75 -1.45 -3.87
CA ARG A 239 -5.64 -2.52 -4.88
C ARG A 239 -6.97 -3.22 -5.14
N LYS A 240 -7.79 -3.44 -4.11
CA LYS A 240 -9.15 -4.00 -4.26
C LYS A 240 -10.09 -3.04 -5.00
N PHE A 241 -10.00 -1.74 -4.74
CA PHE A 241 -10.86 -0.73 -5.36
C PHE A 241 -10.44 -0.41 -6.80
N LYS A 242 -9.16 -0.16 -7.05
CA LYS A 242 -8.64 0.22 -8.39
C LYS A 242 -8.36 -0.97 -9.29
N GLY A 243 -8.18 -2.15 -8.72
CA GLY A 243 -7.58 -3.29 -9.38
C GLY A 243 -6.05 -3.19 -9.43
N ILE A 244 -5.42 -4.29 -9.85
CA ILE A 244 -3.99 -4.38 -10.14
C ILE A 244 -3.80 -5.11 -11.47
N ASP A 245 -2.66 -4.88 -12.12
CA ASP A 245 -2.26 -5.64 -13.30
C ASP A 245 -2.01 -7.12 -12.95
N SER A 246 -2.16 -8.00 -13.95
CA SER A 246 -1.83 -9.41 -13.81
C SER A 246 -0.33 -9.61 -13.59
N GLU A 247 0.03 -10.58 -12.75
CA GLU A 247 1.43 -10.94 -12.47
C GLU A 247 2.18 -11.34 -13.75
N GLU A 248 3.44 -10.87 -13.89
CA GLU A 248 4.29 -11.21 -15.04
C GLU A 248 4.98 -12.56 -14.83
N LEU A 249 4.87 -13.45 -15.82
CA LEU A 249 5.55 -14.74 -15.78
C LEU A 249 7.01 -14.61 -16.20
N ALA A 250 7.87 -15.37 -15.53
CA ALA A 250 9.29 -15.43 -15.82
C ALA A 250 9.55 -15.95 -17.25
N GLY A 251 10.35 -15.21 -18.00
CA GLY A 251 10.77 -15.50 -19.37
C GLY A 251 12.28 -15.69 -19.48
N GLY A 252 12.73 -16.36 -20.54
CA GLY A 252 14.17 -16.51 -20.82
C GLY A 252 14.96 -17.34 -19.80
N GLN A 253 14.29 -18.25 -19.09
CA GLN A 253 14.89 -19.07 -18.03
C GLN A 253 15.95 -20.01 -18.61
N THR A 254 17.19 -19.87 -18.13
CA THR A 254 18.37 -20.61 -18.61
C THR A 254 19.44 -20.70 -17.53
N ALA A 255 20.36 -21.66 -17.68
CA ALA A 255 21.61 -21.66 -16.95
C ALA A 255 22.40 -20.38 -17.23
N ILE A 256 22.98 -19.77 -16.19
CA ILE A 256 23.82 -18.58 -16.29
C ILE A 256 25.25 -18.95 -15.91
N ASP A 257 26.21 -18.64 -16.78
CA ASP A 257 27.61 -18.61 -16.37
C ASP A 257 27.89 -17.29 -15.65
N ILE A 258 28.01 -17.34 -14.31
CA ILE A 258 28.20 -16.15 -13.48
C ILE A 258 29.55 -15.45 -13.69
N HIS A 259 30.53 -16.14 -14.28
CA HIS A 259 31.83 -15.57 -14.68
C HIS A 259 31.83 -15.08 -16.13
N GLY A 260 30.73 -15.29 -16.85
CA GLY A 260 30.54 -14.86 -18.22
C GLY A 260 30.06 -13.41 -18.35
N GLU A 261 29.70 -13.03 -19.58
CA GLU A 261 29.22 -11.67 -19.90
C GLU A 261 27.81 -11.43 -19.36
N LEU A 262 27.54 -10.20 -18.90
CA LEU A 262 26.25 -9.80 -18.33
C LEU A 262 25.09 -9.83 -19.36
N SER A 263 25.39 -9.79 -20.66
CA SER A 263 24.39 -9.84 -21.74
C SER A 263 23.57 -11.14 -21.77
N GLN A 264 24.00 -12.18 -21.03
CA GLN A 264 23.20 -13.39 -20.81
C GLN A 264 21.82 -13.06 -20.17
N TRP A 265 21.73 -11.97 -19.42
CA TRP A 265 20.52 -11.52 -18.73
C TRP A 265 19.57 -10.67 -19.58
N ASP A 266 19.95 -10.30 -20.82
CA ASP A 266 19.15 -9.43 -21.69
C ASP A 266 17.79 -10.05 -22.04
N GLY A 267 17.72 -11.38 -22.14
CA GLY A 267 16.51 -12.13 -22.44
C GLY A 267 15.71 -12.58 -21.20
N VAL A 268 16.21 -12.34 -19.99
CA VAL A 268 15.59 -12.76 -18.73
C VAL A 268 14.59 -11.71 -18.27
N SER A 269 13.35 -12.15 -18.01
CA SER A 269 12.24 -11.32 -17.51
C SER A 269 11.52 -12.01 -16.34
N PRO A 270 10.76 -11.28 -15.52
CA PRO A 270 10.66 -9.81 -15.50
C PRO A 270 11.95 -9.16 -14.97
N GLU A 271 12.07 -7.85 -15.20
CA GLU A 271 13.03 -7.02 -14.50
C GLU A 271 12.34 -6.46 -13.25
N PHE A 272 12.78 -6.92 -12.08
CA PHE A 272 12.22 -6.52 -10.79
C PHE A 272 12.82 -5.19 -10.37
N ARG A 273 12.11 -4.09 -10.63
CA ARG A 273 12.61 -2.73 -10.41
C ARG A 273 12.36 -2.24 -8.99
N ASP A 274 13.29 -1.45 -8.49
CA ASP A 274 13.17 -0.71 -7.24
C ASP A 274 13.12 0.81 -7.47
N THR A 275 12.88 1.58 -6.40
CA THR A 275 12.77 3.05 -6.49
C THR A 275 14.12 3.72 -6.30
N ILE A 276 14.78 4.05 -7.41
CA ILE A 276 16.08 4.73 -7.37
C ILE A 276 16.10 6.00 -6.51
N GLY A 277 17.17 6.16 -5.74
CA GLY A 277 17.46 7.34 -4.92
C GLY A 277 16.83 7.34 -3.53
N ASP A 278 16.38 6.19 -3.02
CA ASP A 278 15.88 6.01 -1.65
C ASP A 278 16.97 5.77 -0.59
N VAL A 279 18.24 5.76 -1.00
CA VAL A 279 19.43 5.80 -0.11
C VAL A 279 19.80 7.19 0.43
N GLU A 280 18.99 8.22 0.15
CA GLU A 280 19.31 9.60 0.54
C GLU A 280 19.50 9.76 2.06
N PHE A 281 20.51 10.54 2.44
CA PHE A 281 20.81 10.76 3.86
C PHE A 281 19.79 11.70 4.48
N ARG A 282 19.23 11.28 5.62
CA ARG A 282 18.22 12.06 6.34
C ARG A 282 18.86 12.80 7.49
N ASN A 283 18.56 14.09 7.62
CA ASN A 283 19.10 14.94 8.67
C ASN A 283 18.13 16.07 9.03
N GLU A 284 17.03 15.69 9.67
CA GLU A 284 15.88 16.56 9.90
C GLU A 284 15.71 16.91 11.38
N PRO A 285 15.44 18.18 11.73
CA PRO A 285 15.05 18.54 13.08
C PRO A 285 13.61 18.12 13.38
N SER A 286 13.32 17.83 14.64
CA SER A 286 11.95 17.71 15.15
C SER A 286 11.23 19.05 15.01
N TYR A 287 9.90 19.02 15.10
CA TYR A 287 9.05 20.21 15.03
C TYR A 287 9.47 21.31 16.02
N ASP A 288 9.83 20.96 17.25
CA ASP A 288 10.30 21.88 18.30
C ASP A 288 11.81 22.17 18.24
N LEU A 289 12.52 21.60 17.26
CA LEU A 289 13.96 21.70 17.05
C LEU A 289 14.82 21.11 18.19
N GLU A 290 14.24 20.39 19.14
CA GLU A 290 14.97 19.80 20.28
C GLU A 290 15.70 18.51 19.90
N ILE A 291 15.11 17.71 19.02
CA ILE A 291 15.63 16.43 18.56
C ILE A 291 16.04 16.59 17.10
N ARG A 292 17.10 15.90 16.69
CA ARG A 292 17.49 15.82 15.29
C ARG A 292 17.59 14.36 14.92
N TYR A 293 16.78 13.96 13.94
CA TYR A 293 16.86 12.64 13.35
C TYR A 293 17.96 12.64 12.30
N ILE A 294 18.93 11.74 12.46
CA ILE A 294 20.06 11.55 11.55
C ILE A 294 20.08 10.10 11.15
N ASN A 295 20.01 9.85 9.84
CA ASN A 295 20.20 8.54 9.26
C ASN A 295 21.11 8.68 8.02
N ASN A 296 22.26 8.01 8.09
CA ASN A 296 23.28 7.94 7.04
C ASN A 296 23.58 6.50 6.63
N SER A 297 22.59 5.61 6.77
CA SER A 297 22.73 4.19 6.46
C SER A 297 22.67 3.89 4.95
N GLY A 298 22.07 4.76 4.13
CA GLY A 298 22.07 4.59 2.68
C GLY A 298 23.47 4.34 2.12
N ARG A 299 23.59 3.37 1.20
CA ARG A 299 24.90 2.92 0.70
C ARG A 299 24.84 2.42 -0.74
N ASN A 300 24.20 1.27 -0.98
CA ASN A 300 24.03 0.69 -2.30
C ASN A 300 22.57 0.84 -2.73
N ASP A 301 22.32 1.79 -3.63
CA ASP A 301 21.01 2.10 -4.24
C ASP A 301 20.68 1.05 -5.32
N PHE A 302 19.75 0.16 -5.06
CA PHE A 302 19.31 -0.90 -5.95
C PHE A 302 18.47 -0.31 -7.09
N ASP A 303 18.77 -0.73 -8.33
CA ASP A 303 18.00 -0.35 -9.51
C ASP A 303 17.03 -1.46 -9.89
N TYR A 304 17.57 -2.66 -10.13
CA TYR A 304 16.75 -3.82 -10.43
C TYR A 304 17.42 -5.14 -10.06
N ALA A 305 16.59 -6.17 -9.94
CA ALA A 305 17.00 -7.56 -9.87
C ALA A 305 16.46 -8.38 -11.05
N LYS A 306 17.14 -9.48 -11.35
CA LYS A 306 16.67 -10.52 -12.28
C LYS A 306 16.91 -11.90 -11.70
N VAL A 307 16.04 -12.83 -12.07
CA VAL A 307 16.09 -14.21 -11.60
C VAL A 307 16.01 -15.16 -12.79
N SER A 308 16.91 -16.13 -12.82
CA SER A 308 16.87 -17.26 -13.75
C SER A 308 16.98 -18.56 -12.98
N GLN A 309 16.42 -19.65 -13.49
CA GLN A 309 16.65 -20.98 -12.94
C GLN A 309 16.90 -22.01 -14.05
N ASP A 310 17.67 -23.04 -13.72
CA ASP A 310 17.80 -24.27 -14.52
C ASP A 310 17.41 -25.50 -13.67
N ASP A 311 17.79 -26.71 -14.10
CA ASP A 311 17.44 -27.93 -13.36
C ASP A 311 18.04 -27.96 -11.95
N ASP A 312 19.25 -27.43 -11.76
CA ASP A 312 20.02 -27.61 -10.52
C ASP A 312 20.20 -26.31 -9.72
N PHE A 313 20.07 -25.14 -10.36
CA PHE A 313 20.43 -23.86 -9.78
C PHE A 313 19.34 -22.79 -9.94
N VAL A 314 19.36 -21.84 -9.01
CA VAL A 314 18.69 -20.55 -9.13
C VAL A 314 19.77 -19.47 -9.13
N TYR A 315 19.67 -18.54 -10.07
CA TYR A 315 20.60 -17.45 -10.28
C TYR A 315 19.91 -16.13 -9.99
N PHE A 316 20.56 -15.28 -9.20
CA PHE A 316 20.08 -13.93 -8.91
C PHE A 316 21.11 -12.91 -9.39
N LEU A 317 20.64 -11.93 -10.15
CA LEU A 317 21.38 -10.70 -10.45
C LEU A 317 20.73 -9.57 -9.66
N VAL A 318 21.52 -8.75 -9.00
CA VAL A 318 21.10 -7.43 -8.51
C VAL A 318 22.05 -6.36 -9.05
N LYS A 319 21.47 -5.25 -9.50
CA LYS A 319 22.16 -4.08 -10.07
C LYS A 319 21.94 -2.88 -9.17
N THR A 320 22.98 -2.08 -9.01
CA THR A 320 22.95 -0.82 -8.27
C THR A 320 23.11 0.37 -9.22
N VAL A 321 22.56 1.52 -8.85
CA VAL A 321 22.64 2.77 -9.64
C VAL A 321 24.09 3.25 -9.77
N ASN A 322 24.86 3.12 -8.69
CA ASN A 322 26.26 3.53 -8.59
C ASN A 322 27.16 2.31 -8.36
N PRO A 323 28.49 2.43 -8.52
CA PRO A 323 29.40 1.36 -8.17
C PRO A 323 29.21 0.89 -6.71
N ILE A 324 29.23 -0.43 -6.51
CA ILE A 324 28.99 -1.08 -5.21
C ILE A 324 30.04 -0.61 -4.21
N VAL A 325 29.55 -0.08 -3.10
CA VAL A 325 30.34 0.19 -1.90
C VAL A 325 30.39 -1.10 -1.07
N VAL A 326 31.54 -1.75 -1.12
CA VAL A 326 31.82 -3.01 -0.40
C VAL A 326 31.88 -2.77 1.10
N SER A 327 31.37 -3.72 1.87
CA SER A 327 31.45 -3.77 3.32
C SER A 327 31.68 -5.20 3.77
N ASP A 328 32.19 -5.39 4.99
CA ASP A 328 32.30 -6.70 5.66
C ASP A 328 31.17 -6.92 6.69
N GLY A 329 30.21 -5.99 6.78
CA GLY A 329 29.07 -6.09 7.69
C GLY A 329 28.11 -7.23 7.33
N THR A 330 27.39 -7.73 8.33
CA THR A 330 26.39 -8.81 8.21
C THR A 330 25.08 -8.38 7.56
N ASN A 331 24.92 -7.08 7.33
CA ASN A 331 23.79 -6.45 6.67
C ASN A 331 24.23 -5.83 5.34
N TRP A 332 25.17 -6.43 4.61
CA TRP A 332 25.61 -5.92 3.31
C TRP A 332 25.05 -6.77 2.19
N MET A 333 24.23 -6.16 1.33
CA MET A 333 23.60 -6.80 0.15
C MET A 333 23.09 -8.23 0.44
N ASN A 334 22.20 -8.36 1.42
CA ASN A 334 21.55 -9.63 1.77
C ASN A 334 20.40 -9.93 0.81
N LEU A 335 20.24 -11.20 0.45
CA LEU A 335 19.08 -11.72 -0.27
C LEU A 335 18.23 -12.55 0.69
N TYR A 336 16.95 -12.21 0.82
CA TYR A 336 15.95 -12.95 1.57
C TYR A 336 15.01 -13.68 0.61
N ILE A 337 14.69 -14.94 0.91
CA ILE A 337 13.83 -15.79 0.09
C ILE A 337 12.73 -16.38 0.96
N ASP A 338 11.48 -16.12 0.58
CA ASP A 338 10.26 -16.80 1.03
C ASP A 338 9.94 -17.86 -0.03
N LEU A 339 10.34 -19.11 0.24
CA LEU A 339 10.32 -20.18 -0.74
C LEU A 339 8.93 -20.77 -0.90
N ASP A 340 8.12 -20.78 0.16
CA ASP A 340 6.77 -21.33 0.17
C ASP A 340 5.65 -20.29 -0.01
N GLN A 341 6.03 -19.01 -0.18
CA GLN A 341 5.14 -17.86 -0.35
C GLN A 341 4.18 -17.71 0.83
N SER A 342 4.65 -18.01 2.03
CA SER A 342 3.86 -18.02 3.25
C SER A 342 4.49 -17.18 4.35
N HIS A 343 3.79 -16.13 4.75
CA HIS A 343 4.15 -15.30 5.91
C HIS A 343 4.11 -16.06 7.26
N GLU A 344 3.56 -17.27 7.31
CA GLU A 344 3.46 -18.09 8.53
C GLU A 344 4.74 -18.89 8.82
N THR A 345 5.70 -18.87 7.90
CA THR A 345 6.93 -19.67 7.91
C THR A 345 8.15 -18.76 7.85
N GLY A 346 9.24 -19.17 8.51
CA GLY A 346 10.47 -18.38 8.53
C GLY A 346 10.36 -17.06 9.31
N TRP A 347 11.42 -16.25 9.24
CA TRP A 347 11.42 -14.93 9.87
C TRP A 347 10.62 -13.97 8.99
N GLU A 348 9.46 -13.51 9.48
CA GLU A 348 8.59 -12.55 8.77
C GLU A 348 8.14 -13.03 7.37
N GLY A 349 8.11 -14.35 7.14
CA GLY A 349 7.82 -14.99 5.85
C GLY A 349 9.06 -15.51 5.12
N TYR A 350 10.26 -15.05 5.47
CA TYR A 350 11.47 -15.49 4.78
C TYR A 350 12.01 -16.78 5.39
N ASP A 351 12.13 -17.83 4.57
CA ASP A 351 12.74 -19.10 4.93
C ASP A 351 14.25 -19.02 4.98
N TYR A 352 14.86 -18.22 4.08
CA TYR A 352 16.30 -18.16 3.89
C TYR A 352 16.82 -16.73 3.85
N VAL A 353 18.06 -16.55 4.31
CA VAL A 353 18.87 -15.36 4.08
C VAL A 353 20.24 -15.77 3.57
N ILE A 354 20.72 -15.04 2.56
CA ILE A 354 22.02 -15.25 1.93
C ILE A 354 22.87 -14.01 2.18
N ASN A 355 24.18 -14.22 2.34
CA ASN A 355 25.21 -13.18 2.38
C ASN A 355 25.42 -12.42 3.71
N ARG A 356 24.85 -12.88 4.85
CA ARG A 356 25.22 -12.28 6.16
C ARG A 356 26.67 -12.59 6.56
N ALA A 357 27.23 -13.67 6.03
CA ALA A 357 28.65 -13.99 6.08
C ALA A 357 29.11 -14.47 4.69
N ARG A 358 30.39 -14.27 4.37
CA ARG A 358 30.96 -14.61 3.05
C ARG A 358 32.48 -14.74 3.08
N SER A 359 32.98 -15.48 2.11
CA SER A 359 34.37 -15.49 1.68
C SER A 359 34.54 -14.63 0.41
N GLU A 360 35.72 -14.68 -0.22
CA GLU A 360 36.02 -13.95 -1.46
C GLU A 360 35.14 -14.39 -2.65
N THR A 361 34.65 -15.64 -2.66
CA THR A 361 33.93 -16.22 -3.81
C THR A 361 32.59 -16.84 -3.45
N HIS A 362 32.31 -17.02 -2.15
CA HIS A 362 31.11 -17.70 -1.68
C HIS A 362 30.41 -16.93 -0.57
N ALA A 363 29.09 -16.85 -0.62
CA ALA A 363 28.22 -16.27 0.39
C ALA A 363 27.51 -17.39 1.16
N ASP A 364 27.38 -17.25 2.47
CA ASP A 364 26.69 -18.25 3.30
C ASP A 364 25.19 -18.24 2.98
N ILE A 365 24.61 -19.44 2.87
CA ILE A 365 23.16 -19.66 2.81
C ILE A 365 22.71 -20.09 4.19
N GLU A 366 21.80 -19.32 4.79
CA GLU A 366 21.28 -19.58 6.13
C GLU A 366 19.76 -19.77 6.09
N LYS A 367 19.26 -20.72 6.89
CA LYS A 367 17.84 -21.00 7.04
C LYS A 367 17.33 -20.50 8.37
N PHE A 368 16.27 -19.69 8.35
CA PHE A 368 15.64 -19.19 9.57
C PHE A 368 15.00 -20.33 10.37
N SER A 369 15.09 -20.22 11.69
CA SER A 369 14.63 -21.23 12.63
C SER A 369 13.51 -20.69 13.52
N ASN A 370 12.51 -21.54 13.79
CA ASN A 370 11.41 -21.26 14.73
C ASN A 370 10.65 -19.95 14.45
N ASN A 371 10.53 -19.57 13.17
CA ASN A 371 9.93 -18.31 12.73
C ASN A 371 10.53 -17.07 13.42
N SER A 372 11.86 -17.09 13.59
CA SER A 372 12.62 -16.05 14.29
C SER A 372 13.86 -15.66 13.50
N TRP A 373 14.48 -14.53 13.88
CA TRP A 373 15.70 -14.01 13.24
C TRP A 373 16.91 -14.96 13.34
N GLU A 374 16.89 -15.89 14.29
CA GLU A 374 17.93 -16.91 14.41
C GLU A 374 17.92 -17.79 13.16
N ALA A 375 19.09 -17.99 12.57
CA ALA A 375 19.25 -18.83 11.39
C ALA A 375 20.48 -19.74 11.52
N GLU A 376 20.44 -20.86 10.81
CA GLU A 376 21.55 -21.82 10.74
C GLU A 376 22.17 -21.83 9.34
N LYS A 377 23.50 -21.83 9.25
CA LYS A 377 24.19 -22.03 7.97
C LYS A 377 23.95 -23.44 7.46
N ILE A 378 23.40 -23.55 6.25
CA ILE A 378 23.08 -24.83 5.61
C ILE A 378 23.84 -25.07 4.31
N GLY A 379 24.41 -24.03 3.71
CA GLY A 379 25.11 -24.11 2.43
C GLY A 379 25.91 -22.86 2.12
N GLU A 380 26.40 -22.79 0.88
CA GLU A 380 27.15 -21.65 0.35
C GLU A 380 26.77 -21.43 -1.11
N ALA A 381 26.53 -20.17 -1.49
CA ALA A 381 26.28 -19.75 -2.86
C ALA A 381 27.55 -19.15 -3.46
N GLU A 382 27.97 -19.61 -4.64
CA GLU A 382 29.04 -18.94 -5.39
C GLU A 382 28.54 -17.56 -5.84
N TYR A 383 29.39 -16.53 -5.78
CA TYR A 383 29.02 -15.20 -6.23
C TYR A 383 30.14 -14.49 -7.00
N VAL A 384 29.74 -13.56 -7.85
CA VAL A 384 30.63 -12.64 -8.56
C VAL A 384 30.18 -11.21 -8.32
N LEU A 385 31.14 -10.32 -8.09
CA LEU A 385 30.93 -8.88 -8.02
C LEU A 385 31.47 -8.21 -9.28
N GLY A 386 30.59 -7.48 -9.96
CA GLY A 386 30.98 -6.45 -10.92
C GLY A 386 31.24 -5.11 -10.23
N SER A 387 31.40 -4.05 -11.03
CA SER A 387 31.51 -2.70 -10.48
C SER A 387 30.22 -2.24 -9.80
N ASP A 388 29.07 -2.58 -10.36
CA ASP A 388 27.73 -2.09 -10.00
C ASP A 388 26.69 -3.22 -9.98
N TYR A 389 27.13 -4.49 -9.90
CA TYR A 389 26.24 -5.63 -9.83
C TYR A 389 26.82 -6.78 -8.99
N MET A 390 25.92 -7.60 -8.46
CA MET A 390 26.24 -8.88 -7.81
C MET A 390 25.44 -9.99 -8.48
N VAL A 391 26.09 -11.12 -8.78
CA VAL A 391 25.43 -12.34 -9.24
C VAL A 391 25.64 -13.45 -8.22
N LEU A 392 24.56 -14.08 -7.77
CA LEU A 392 24.56 -15.27 -6.92
C LEU A 392 24.13 -16.51 -7.70
N LYS A 393 24.77 -17.64 -7.41
CA LYS A 393 24.38 -18.97 -7.89
C LYS A 393 24.09 -19.90 -6.71
N LEU A 394 22.82 -20.24 -6.53
CA LEU A 394 22.33 -21.08 -5.43
C LEU A 394 22.04 -22.48 -5.95
N ASP A 395 22.54 -23.50 -5.27
CA ASP A 395 22.18 -24.90 -5.53
C ASP A 395 20.78 -25.17 -4.94
N LYS A 396 19.88 -25.68 -5.76
CA LYS A 396 18.50 -26.01 -5.34
C LYS A 396 18.48 -26.97 -4.16
N ARG A 397 19.48 -27.86 -4.02
CA ARG A 397 19.57 -28.81 -2.90
C ARG A 397 19.80 -28.13 -1.56
N ASP A 398 20.52 -27.00 -1.54
CA ASP A 398 20.72 -26.22 -0.33
C ASP A 398 19.39 -25.56 0.10
N LEU A 399 18.48 -25.30 -0.83
CA LEU A 399 17.12 -24.82 -0.54
C LEU A 399 16.13 -25.96 -0.24
N GLY A 400 16.60 -27.21 -0.15
CA GLY A 400 15.78 -28.39 0.09
C GLY A 400 14.97 -28.87 -1.11
N LEU A 401 15.31 -28.42 -2.32
CA LEU A 401 14.61 -28.73 -3.56
C LEU A 401 15.30 -29.85 -4.35
N MET A 402 14.55 -30.52 -5.22
CA MET A 402 15.08 -31.53 -6.12
C MET A 402 15.54 -30.93 -7.45
N SER A 403 16.50 -31.59 -8.10
CA SER A 403 16.89 -31.27 -9.48
C SER A 403 15.67 -31.40 -10.42
N GLY A 404 15.50 -30.42 -11.30
CA GLY A 404 14.37 -30.28 -12.23
C GLY A 404 13.11 -29.67 -11.63
N GLU A 405 13.10 -29.33 -10.34
CA GLU A 405 11.94 -28.70 -9.69
C GLU A 405 11.83 -27.23 -10.10
N ILE A 406 10.73 -26.87 -10.76
CA ILE A 406 10.42 -25.47 -11.09
C ILE A 406 9.66 -24.86 -9.91
N ILE A 407 10.24 -23.82 -9.32
CA ILE A 407 9.69 -23.15 -8.14
C ILE A 407 9.17 -21.74 -8.46
N ASN A 408 8.16 -21.33 -7.70
CA ASN A 408 7.72 -19.96 -7.54
C ASN A 408 8.05 -19.55 -6.11
N PHE A 409 8.45 -18.30 -5.90
CA PHE A 409 8.84 -17.82 -4.58
C PHE A 409 8.77 -16.29 -4.55
N ASP A 410 8.76 -15.75 -3.34
CA ASP A 410 8.86 -14.33 -3.08
C ASP A 410 10.28 -14.02 -2.56
N PHE A 411 10.85 -12.87 -2.91
CA PHE A 411 12.21 -12.50 -2.49
C PHE A 411 12.40 -11.00 -2.32
N LYS A 412 13.46 -10.64 -1.58
CA LYS A 412 13.86 -9.26 -1.27
C LYS A 412 15.38 -9.13 -1.21
N TRP A 413 15.90 -8.01 -1.69
CA TRP A 413 17.26 -7.58 -1.40
C TRP A 413 17.27 -6.50 -0.32
N SER A 414 18.32 -6.45 0.51
CA SER A 414 18.56 -5.34 1.43
C SER A 414 20.04 -5.00 1.55
N ASP A 415 20.39 -3.73 1.65
CA ASP A 415 21.72 -3.27 2.03
C ASP A 415 21.63 -2.30 3.21
N HIS A 416 22.45 -2.53 4.23
CA HIS A 416 22.55 -1.77 5.48
C HIS A 416 21.24 -1.66 6.30
N SER A 417 20.33 -2.61 6.17
CA SER A 417 19.11 -2.69 6.99
C SER A 417 19.33 -3.51 8.28
N THR A 418 18.46 -4.49 8.57
CA THR A 418 18.37 -5.11 9.90
C THR A 418 19.54 -6.03 10.26
N THR A 419 19.91 -6.01 11.56
CA THR A 419 20.92 -6.90 12.15
C THR A 419 20.40 -7.69 13.34
N ASP A 420 19.24 -7.31 13.89
CA ASP A 420 18.60 -7.91 15.06
C ASP A 420 17.23 -8.53 14.76
N GLY A 421 16.77 -8.44 13.51
CA GLY A 421 15.51 -9.00 13.05
C GLY A 421 14.32 -8.08 13.20
N ASN A 422 14.53 -6.79 13.49
CA ASN A 422 13.46 -5.80 13.41
C ASN A 422 13.12 -5.47 11.95
N VAL A 423 12.08 -6.13 11.42
CA VAL A 423 11.63 -5.97 10.03
C VAL A 423 11.26 -4.55 9.64
N MET A 424 10.84 -3.71 10.61
CA MET A 424 10.52 -2.30 10.34
C MET A 424 11.74 -1.50 9.87
N GLU A 425 12.96 -2.00 10.11
CA GLU A 425 14.19 -1.37 9.62
C GLU A 425 14.31 -1.43 8.10
N PHE A 426 13.56 -2.29 7.40
CA PHE A 426 13.46 -2.23 5.94
C PHE A 426 12.85 -0.92 5.42
N MET A 427 12.08 -0.18 6.22
CA MET A 427 11.51 1.12 5.81
C MET A 427 12.45 2.31 6.08
N ASP A 428 13.38 2.16 7.02
CA ASP A 428 14.17 3.29 7.56
C ASP A 428 15.64 3.17 7.17
N LEU A 429 16.23 1.98 7.26
CA LEU A 429 17.67 1.78 7.18
C LEU A 429 18.11 1.27 5.81
N GLY A 430 19.11 1.94 5.26
CA GLY A 430 19.84 1.51 4.08
C GLY A 430 18.97 1.59 2.83
N ASP A 431 18.89 0.47 2.13
CA ASP A 431 18.04 0.26 0.97
C ASP A 431 17.43 -1.15 1.00
N THR A 432 16.20 -1.30 0.51
CA THR A 432 15.58 -2.60 0.27
C THR A 432 14.85 -2.62 -1.04
N ALA A 433 15.09 -3.67 -1.85
CA ALA A 433 14.41 -3.88 -3.12
C ALA A 433 13.48 -5.10 -3.05
N PRO A 434 12.16 -4.94 -3.22
CA PRO A 434 11.45 -3.66 -3.34
C PRO A 434 11.38 -2.95 -1.98
N ASN A 435 11.04 -1.66 -1.98
CA ASN A 435 10.89 -0.87 -0.76
C ASN A 435 10.05 -1.51 0.37
N ASP A 436 10.33 -1.09 1.60
CA ASP A 436 9.61 -1.45 2.82
C ASP A 436 9.54 -2.98 3.05
N ARG A 437 8.38 -3.50 3.43
CA ARG A 437 8.11 -4.94 3.61
C ARG A 437 7.43 -5.57 2.39
N PHE A 438 7.44 -4.92 1.24
CA PHE A 438 7.02 -5.57 -0.01
C PHE A 438 8.02 -6.63 -0.43
N ASN A 439 7.55 -7.57 -1.25
CA ASN A 439 8.36 -8.60 -1.88
C ASN A 439 8.25 -8.53 -3.40
N PHE A 440 9.34 -8.90 -4.07
CA PHE A 440 9.26 -9.31 -5.46
C PHE A 440 8.69 -10.72 -5.53
N ARG A 441 7.77 -10.94 -6.47
CA ARG A 441 7.17 -12.25 -6.71
C ARG A 441 7.70 -12.83 -8.01
N TYR A 442 8.43 -13.94 -7.90
CA TYR A 442 8.95 -14.65 -9.05
C TYR A 442 8.03 -15.84 -9.39
N LEU A 443 7.49 -15.83 -10.61
CA LEU A 443 6.58 -16.85 -11.12
C LEU A 443 7.12 -17.53 -12.37
N ALA A 444 7.68 -18.72 -12.21
CA ALA A 444 8.03 -19.57 -13.34
C ALA A 444 6.82 -20.37 -13.83
N ARG A 445 6.75 -20.59 -15.14
CA ARG A 445 5.75 -21.46 -15.72
C ARG A 445 6.11 -22.90 -15.37
N SER A 446 5.29 -23.59 -14.57
CA SER A 446 5.43 -25.05 -14.50
C SER A 446 4.96 -25.61 -15.84
N GLU A 447 5.83 -26.34 -16.54
CA GLU A 447 5.44 -27.06 -17.77
C GLU A 447 4.38 -28.15 -17.51
N GLY A 448 3.99 -28.38 -16.24
CA GLY A 448 2.95 -29.32 -15.81
C GLY A 448 1.57 -28.71 -15.52
N GLY A 449 1.41 -27.38 -15.58
CA GLY A 449 0.13 -26.71 -15.39
C GLY A 449 -0.78 -26.82 -16.61
N SER A 450 -1.33 -28.00 -16.90
CA SER A 450 -2.37 -28.12 -17.91
C SER A 450 -3.60 -27.33 -17.46
N GLY A 451 -3.77 -26.11 -17.99
CA GLY A 451 -5.11 -25.67 -18.33
C GLY A 451 -5.80 -26.82 -19.06
N LEU A 452 -7.06 -27.13 -18.70
CA LEU A 452 -7.83 -28.23 -19.28
C LEU A 452 -7.49 -28.33 -20.76
N SER A 453 -6.94 -29.47 -21.19
CA SER A 453 -6.56 -29.65 -22.59
C SER A 453 -7.75 -29.26 -23.47
N THR A 454 -7.51 -28.72 -24.66
CA THR A 454 -8.60 -28.35 -25.58
C THR A 454 -9.61 -29.51 -25.75
N THR A 455 -9.12 -30.75 -25.69
CA THR A 455 -9.92 -31.98 -25.64
C THR A 455 -10.82 -32.09 -24.40
N ALA A 456 -10.32 -31.77 -23.21
CA ALA A 456 -11.10 -31.75 -21.97
C ALA A 456 -12.15 -30.63 -21.95
N VAL A 457 -11.83 -29.44 -22.49
CA VAL A 457 -12.80 -28.34 -22.66
C VAL A 457 -13.90 -28.74 -23.64
N ILE A 458 -13.55 -29.34 -24.78
CA ILE A 458 -14.52 -29.86 -25.76
C ILE A 458 -15.40 -30.94 -25.12
N ALA A 459 -14.83 -31.85 -24.34
CA ALA A 459 -15.59 -32.90 -23.65
C ALA A 459 -16.61 -32.30 -22.66
N ILE A 460 -16.23 -31.27 -21.90
CA ILE A 460 -17.14 -30.57 -20.98
C ILE A 460 -18.28 -29.90 -21.75
N ILE A 461 -17.99 -29.21 -22.87
CA ILE A 461 -19.02 -28.56 -23.70
C ILE A 461 -19.97 -29.60 -24.30
N VAL A 462 -19.46 -30.73 -24.80
CA VAL A 462 -20.29 -31.80 -25.37
C VAL A 462 -21.17 -32.44 -24.29
N CYS A 463 -20.65 -32.70 -23.10
CA CYS A 463 -21.42 -33.21 -21.96
C CYS A 463 -22.52 -32.23 -21.53
N ALA A 464 -22.22 -30.94 -21.46
CA ALA A 464 -23.21 -29.90 -21.13
C ALA A 464 -24.32 -29.82 -22.20
N ALA A 465 -23.95 -29.86 -23.49
CA ALA A 465 -24.90 -29.86 -24.59
C ALA A 465 -25.81 -31.11 -24.56
N ALA A 466 -25.25 -32.29 -24.29
CA ALA A 466 -26.02 -33.53 -24.15
C ALA A 466 -27.00 -33.48 -22.96
N LEU A 467 -26.58 -32.88 -21.84
CA LEU A 467 -27.44 -32.69 -20.67
C LEU A 467 -28.62 -31.76 -20.97
N ILE A 468 -28.36 -30.63 -21.63
CA ILE A 468 -29.40 -29.68 -22.06
C ILE A 468 -30.39 -30.35 -23.02
N LEU A 469 -29.89 -31.16 -23.97
CA LEU A 469 -30.74 -31.88 -24.91
C LEU A 469 -31.63 -32.90 -24.18
N THR A 470 -31.07 -33.62 -23.21
CA THR A 470 -31.79 -34.61 -22.41
C THR A 470 -32.89 -33.96 -21.57
N VAL A 471 -32.58 -32.85 -20.91
CA VAL A 471 -33.56 -32.07 -20.12
C VAL A 471 -34.66 -31.51 -21.03
N SER A 472 -34.30 -31.01 -22.21
CA SER A 472 -35.26 -30.47 -23.19
C SER A 472 -36.21 -31.56 -23.71
N VAL A 473 -35.70 -32.76 -24.00
CA VAL A 473 -36.51 -33.91 -24.41
C VAL A 473 -37.47 -34.34 -23.29
N ILE A 474 -37.00 -34.41 -22.04
CA ILE A 474 -37.86 -34.74 -20.88
C ILE A 474 -38.98 -33.71 -20.71
N ILE A 475 -38.69 -32.42 -20.87
CA ILE A 475 -39.68 -31.34 -20.78
C ILE A 475 -40.72 -31.45 -21.91
N ILE A 476 -40.27 -31.74 -23.14
CA ILE A 476 -41.16 -31.92 -24.30
C ILE A 476 -42.08 -33.13 -24.09
N PHE A 477 -41.54 -34.28 -23.67
CA PHE A 477 -42.36 -35.47 -23.39
C PHE A 477 -43.34 -35.27 -22.23
N LYS A 478 -42.95 -34.52 -21.18
CA LYS A 478 -43.88 -34.13 -20.09
C LYS A 478 -44.98 -33.17 -20.56
N ARG A 479 -44.73 -32.33 -21.57
CA ARG A 479 -45.75 -31.43 -22.15
C ARG A 479 -46.69 -32.16 -23.12
N VAL A 480 -46.18 -33.08 -23.93
CA VAL A 480 -46.99 -33.85 -24.88
C VAL A 480 -47.88 -34.89 -24.17
N GLY A 481 -47.40 -35.50 -23.08
CA GLY A 481 -48.19 -36.45 -22.28
C GLY A 481 -49.33 -35.85 -21.45
N LYS A 482 -49.51 -34.52 -21.46
CA LYS A 482 -50.61 -33.82 -20.77
C LYS A 482 -51.77 -33.41 -21.67
N ASN A 483 -51.67 -33.65 -22.98
CA ASN A 483 -52.70 -33.33 -23.97
C ASN A 483 -53.29 -34.58 -24.67
N GLY A 484 -53.24 -35.75 -24.01
CA GLY A 484 -53.84 -37.00 -24.46
C GLY A 484 -55.03 -37.40 -23.60
#